data_AF-A0A7S3BIT9-F1
#
_entry.id   AF-A0A7S3BIT9-F1
#
_cell.length_a   1.000
_cell.length_b   1.000
_cell.length_c   1.000
_cell.angle_alpha   90.00
_cell.angle_beta   90.00
_cell.angle_gamma   90.00
#
_symmetry.space_group_name_H-M   'P 1'
#
loop_
_entity.id
_entity.type
_entity.pdbx_description
1 polymer ?
#
loop_
_entity_poly.entity_id
_entity_poly.type
_entity_poly.pdbx_seq_one_letter_code
_entity_poly.pdbx_strand_id
1 'polypeptide(L)'
;GVCVLLGMHLCGDLSRRAVEIFDTREAVDCALVAPCCLQRQVAKRLRPANSWGYDTTELARKAGMEPIVLWLQRLLEASSAAPQAKRIWNDTDMLSVRNAFVEMYRGGVDIATGA
;
A
#
# COMPACT_ATOMS: atom_id res chain seq x y z
N GLY A 1 7.94 15.98 -16.80
CA GLY A 1 8.80 14.96 -16.15
C GLY A 1 7.91 14.10 -15.30
N VAL A 2 8.29 12.85 -15.05
CA VAL A 2 7.52 11.91 -14.21
C VAL A 2 8.00 11.99 -12.78
N CYS A 3 7.08 12.11 -11.83
CA CYS A 3 7.34 12.11 -10.40
C CYS A 3 6.84 10.81 -9.78
N VAL A 4 7.76 10.06 -9.16
CA VAL A 4 7.49 8.76 -8.55
C VAL A 4 7.67 8.84 -7.04
N LEU A 5 6.64 8.42 -6.30
CA LEU A 5 6.74 8.15 -4.87
C LEU A 5 7.19 6.71 -4.65
N LEU A 6 8.42 6.51 -4.17
CA LEU A 6 8.95 5.20 -3.78
C LEU A 6 8.95 5.04 -2.26
N GLY A 7 8.30 4.01 -1.76
CA GLY A 7 8.24 3.69 -0.34
C GLY A 7 8.71 2.26 -0.04
N MET A 8 9.95 2.09 0.41
CA MET A 8 10.53 0.78 0.72
C MET A 8 10.57 0.51 2.23
N HIS A 9 10.33 -0.74 2.63
CA HIS A 9 10.33 -1.18 4.04
C HIS A 9 9.42 -0.34 4.95
N LEU A 10 8.26 0.06 4.44
CA LEU A 10 7.33 0.88 5.21
C LEU A 10 6.60 0.01 6.25
N CYS A 11 6.44 0.54 7.46
CA CYS A 11 5.47 -0.03 8.40
C CYS A 11 4.04 0.30 7.96
N GLY A 12 3.04 -0.30 8.61
CA GLY A 12 1.64 -0.09 8.23
C GLY A 12 1.26 1.40 8.19
N ASP A 13 1.52 2.16 9.24
CA ASP A 13 1.19 3.59 9.26
C ASP A 13 1.86 4.38 8.13
N LEU A 14 3.14 4.13 7.86
CA LEU A 14 3.87 4.82 6.80
C LEU A 14 3.39 4.41 5.41
N SER A 15 3.08 3.14 5.18
CA SER A 15 2.54 2.67 3.90
C SER A 15 1.17 3.26 3.60
N ARG A 16 0.32 3.42 4.61
CA ARG A 16 -0.93 4.17 4.47
C ARG A 16 -0.67 5.64 4.14
N ARG A 17 0.25 6.30 4.84
CA ARG A 17 0.61 7.70 4.54
C ARG A 17 1.15 7.87 3.12
N ALA A 18 1.89 6.89 2.60
CA ALA A 18 2.35 6.91 1.21
C ALA A 18 1.16 6.89 0.23
N VAL A 19 0.15 6.05 0.46
CA VAL A 19 -1.09 6.04 -0.34
C VAL A 19 -1.83 7.38 -0.24
N GLU A 20 -1.94 7.95 0.96
CA GLU A 20 -2.58 9.27 1.15
C GLU A 20 -1.82 10.41 0.46
N ILE A 21 -0.48 10.36 0.44
CA ILE A 21 0.34 11.31 -0.31
C ILE A 21 0.08 11.16 -1.79
N PHE A 22 0.07 9.92 -2.32
CA PHE A 22 -0.28 9.67 -3.71
C PHE A 22 -1.67 10.25 -4.04
N ASP A 23 -2.67 10.03 -3.20
CA ASP A 23 -4.02 10.54 -3.44
C ASP A 23 -4.10 12.07 -3.44
N THR A 24 -3.44 12.72 -2.47
CA THR A 24 -3.60 14.15 -2.19
C THR A 24 -2.63 15.06 -2.92
N ARG A 25 -1.53 14.53 -3.46
CA ARG A 25 -0.51 15.30 -4.18
C ARG A 25 -0.61 15.03 -5.67
N GLU A 26 -1.24 15.94 -6.39
CA GLU A 26 -1.37 15.87 -7.86
C GLU A 26 -0.04 15.83 -8.59
N ALA A 27 1.02 16.37 -7.99
CA ALA A 27 2.37 16.32 -8.52
C ALA A 27 3.02 14.92 -8.47
N VAL A 28 2.37 13.91 -7.89
CA VAL A 28 2.84 12.51 -7.89
C VAL A 28 2.08 11.74 -8.96
N ASP A 29 2.79 11.30 -9.99
CA ASP A 29 2.23 10.57 -11.13
C ASP A 29 2.09 9.07 -10.83
N CYS A 30 3.06 8.54 -10.08
CA CYS A 30 3.17 7.11 -9.79
C CYS A 30 3.55 6.87 -8.33
N ALA A 31 3.09 5.76 -7.75
CA ALA A 31 3.54 5.30 -6.45
C ALA A 31 3.86 3.81 -6.47
N LEU A 32 5.00 3.45 -5.88
CA LEU A 32 5.39 2.07 -5.59
C LEU A 32 5.65 1.93 -4.09
N VAL A 33 4.83 1.13 -3.43
CA VAL A 33 4.79 1.02 -1.97
C VAL A 33 5.05 -0.44 -1.57
N ALA A 34 6.10 -0.67 -0.79
CA ALA A 34 6.51 -1.96 -0.23
C ALA A 34 6.40 -1.96 1.30
N PRO A 35 5.25 -2.35 1.86
CA PRO A 35 5.09 -2.51 3.29
C PRO A 35 5.81 -3.77 3.79
N CYS A 36 6.67 -3.63 4.79
CA CYS A 36 7.33 -4.78 5.44
C CYS A 36 6.56 -5.26 6.68
N CYS A 37 5.81 -4.38 7.34
CA CYS A 37 5.16 -4.63 8.63
C CYS A 37 3.73 -4.05 8.65
N LEU A 38 2.87 -4.59 9.53
CA LEU A 38 1.56 -4.00 9.82
C LEU A 38 1.69 -2.74 10.70
N GLN A 39 0.60 -2.01 10.90
CA GLN A 39 0.59 -0.90 11.87
C GLN A 39 0.89 -1.43 13.27
N ARG A 40 1.64 -0.65 14.05
CA ARG A 40 1.97 -1.02 15.43
C ARG A 40 0.70 -1.06 16.26
N GLN A 41 0.43 -2.19 16.91
CA GLN A 41 -0.71 -2.31 17.80
C GLN A 41 -0.48 -1.44 19.05
N VAL A 42 -1.30 -0.41 19.20
CA VAL A 42 -1.35 0.46 20.39
C VAL A 42 -2.72 0.37 21.04
N ALA A 43 -2.80 0.73 22.33
CA ALA A 43 -4.06 0.77 23.07
C ALA A 43 -5.10 1.60 22.32
N LYS A 44 -6.37 1.18 22.31
CA LYS A 44 -7.44 1.82 21.52
C LYS A 44 -7.52 3.34 21.74
N ARG A 45 -7.33 3.80 22.98
CA ARG A 45 -7.30 5.23 23.38
C ARG A 45 -6.11 6.03 22.80
N LEU A 46 -5.04 5.34 22.41
CA LEU A 46 -3.82 5.92 21.84
C LEU A 46 -3.77 5.79 20.32
N ARG A 47 -4.77 5.15 19.71
CA ARG A 47 -4.85 5.07 18.26
C ARG A 47 -5.10 6.48 17.72
N PRO A 48 -4.48 6.85 16.59
CA PRO A 48 -4.84 8.08 15.89
C PRO A 48 -6.34 8.12 15.61
N ALA A 49 -6.91 9.30 15.36
CA ALA A 49 -8.33 9.47 15.06
C ALA A 49 -8.83 8.54 13.93
N ASN A 50 -7.93 8.18 13.02
CA ASN A 50 -8.18 7.12 12.04
C ASN A 50 -7.83 5.73 12.62
N SER A 51 -8.86 4.92 12.86
CA SER A 51 -8.73 3.54 13.34
C SER A 51 -8.58 2.51 12.21
N TRP A 52 -8.61 2.95 10.95
CA TRP A 52 -8.45 2.10 9.78
C TRP A 52 -7.16 1.30 9.85
N GLY A 53 -7.24 0.03 9.50
CA GLY A 53 -6.11 -0.88 9.46
C GLY A 53 -5.85 -1.66 10.75
N TYR A 54 -6.18 -1.13 11.94
CA TYR A 54 -5.88 -1.78 13.23
C TYR A 54 -6.54 -3.16 13.42
N ASP A 55 -7.61 -3.43 12.69
CA ASP A 55 -8.37 -4.69 12.63
C ASP A 55 -7.82 -5.69 11.60
N THR A 56 -6.81 -5.33 10.80
CA THR A 56 -6.29 -6.17 9.70
C THR A 56 -5.86 -7.57 10.15
N THR A 57 -5.15 -7.69 11.28
CA THR A 57 -4.74 -9.00 11.79
C THR A 57 -5.93 -9.88 12.15
N GLU A 58 -6.98 -9.29 12.73
CA GLU A 58 -8.18 -10.03 13.11
C GLU A 58 -8.98 -10.48 11.88
N LEU A 59 -9.16 -9.57 10.91
CA LEU A 59 -9.86 -9.85 9.66
C LEU A 59 -9.13 -10.91 8.82
N ALA A 60 -7.81 -10.80 8.70
CA ALA A 60 -7.01 -11.76 7.95
C ALA A 60 -7.12 -13.17 8.56
N ARG A 61 -7.05 -13.27 9.90
CA ARG A 61 -7.25 -14.54 10.61
C ARG A 61 -8.64 -15.13 10.36
N LYS A 62 -9.69 -14.31 10.39
CA LYS A 62 -11.06 -14.75 10.08
C LYS A 62 -11.21 -15.24 8.64
N ALA A 63 -10.46 -14.64 7.71
CA ALA A 63 -10.46 -15.00 6.30
C ALA A 63 -9.48 -16.14 5.94
N GLY A 64 -8.69 -16.65 6.89
CA GLY A 64 -7.66 -17.65 6.62
C GLY A 64 -6.51 -17.13 5.73
N MET A 65 -6.24 -15.82 5.75
CA MET A 65 -5.21 -15.17 4.93
C MET A 65 -4.05 -14.67 5.78
N GLU A 66 -2.89 -14.53 5.16
CA GLU A 66 -1.75 -13.83 5.75
C GLU A 66 -2.09 -12.35 5.97
N PRO A 67 -1.88 -11.79 7.18
CA PRO A 67 -2.22 -10.40 7.48
C PRO A 67 -1.59 -9.37 6.54
N ILE A 68 -0.39 -9.63 6.03
CA ILE A 68 0.27 -8.72 5.09
C ILE A 68 -0.41 -8.72 3.72
N VAL A 69 -0.95 -9.85 3.28
CA VAL A 69 -1.68 -9.95 2.01
C VAL A 69 -2.95 -9.10 2.10
N LEU A 70 -3.71 -9.24 3.20
CA LEU A 70 -4.87 -8.38 3.42
C LEU A 70 -4.48 -6.91 3.54
N TRP A 71 -3.35 -6.59 4.17
CA TRP A 71 -2.88 -5.22 4.28
C TRP A 71 -2.65 -4.56 2.91
N LEU A 72 -1.99 -5.27 1.99
CA LEU A 72 -1.74 -4.79 0.63
C LEU A 72 -3.04 -4.55 -0.14
N GLN A 73 -4.00 -5.48 -0.04
CA GLN A 73 -5.33 -5.33 -0.64
C GLN A 73 -6.04 -4.08 -0.10
N ARG A 74 -6.02 -3.89 1.22
CA ARG A 74 -6.65 -2.74 1.85
C ARG A 74 -5.97 -1.42 1.44
N LEU A 75 -4.65 -1.38 1.34
CA LEU A 75 -3.94 -0.20 0.82
C LEU A 75 -4.35 0.13 -0.62
N LEU A 76 -4.42 -0.89 -1.47
CA LEU A 76 -4.87 -0.74 -2.86
C LEU A 76 -6.31 -0.19 -2.94
N GLU A 77 -7.20 -0.69 -2.08
CA GLU A 77 -8.60 -0.24 -1.98
C GLU A 77 -8.74 1.15 -1.36
N ALA A 78 -7.86 1.53 -0.43
CA ALA A 78 -7.93 2.81 0.28
C ALA A 78 -7.62 4.02 -0.61
N SER A 79 -6.88 3.82 -1.70
CA SER A 79 -6.63 4.89 -2.68
C SER A 79 -7.94 5.34 -3.32
N SER A 80 -8.26 6.60 -3.04
CA SER A 80 -9.46 7.32 -3.46
C SER A 80 -9.23 8.19 -4.70
N ALA A 81 -7.98 8.56 -5.00
CA ALA A 81 -7.65 9.14 -6.30
C ALA A 81 -7.92 8.06 -7.32
N ALA A 82 -8.90 8.23 -8.21
CA ALA A 82 -9.26 7.27 -9.24
C ALA A 82 -8.03 7.02 -10.13
N PRO A 83 -7.19 6.02 -9.81
CA PRO A 83 -5.95 5.86 -10.54
C PRO A 83 -6.33 5.22 -11.88
N GLN A 84 -5.65 5.61 -12.96
CA GLN A 84 -5.83 4.95 -14.24
C GLN A 84 -5.54 3.44 -14.11
N ALA A 85 -4.56 3.09 -13.29
CA ALA A 85 -4.25 1.70 -12.97
C ALA A 85 -3.73 1.57 -11.53
N LYS A 86 -4.11 0.48 -10.88
CA LYS A 86 -3.53 0.06 -9.60
C LYS A 86 -3.47 -1.46 -9.53
N ARG A 87 -2.38 -2.02 -9.01
CA ARG A 87 -2.22 -3.47 -8.84
C ARG A 87 -1.33 -3.81 -7.65
N ILE A 88 -1.40 -5.08 -7.25
CA ILE A 88 -0.36 -5.69 -6.41
C ILE A 88 0.58 -6.42 -7.35
N TRP A 89 1.85 -6.03 -7.34
CA TRP A 89 2.92 -6.72 -8.05
C TRP A 89 3.68 -7.62 -7.07
N ASN A 90 3.98 -8.86 -7.47
CA ASN A 90 4.79 -9.78 -6.67
C ASN A 90 6.12 -10.01 -7.39
N ASP A 91 7.23 -9.79 -6.70
CA ASP A 91 8.57 -10.09 -7.19
C ASP A 91 8.91 -11.55 -6.90
N THR A 92 9.04 -12.36 -7.95
CA THR A 92 9.33 -13.79 -7.85
C THR A 92 10.79 -14.08 -7.53
N ASP A 93 11.69 -13.12 -7.73
CA ASP A 93 13.13 -13.28 -7.52
C ASP A 93 13.52 -12.96 -6.06
N MET A 94 12.60 -12.37 -5.30
CA MET A 94 12.81 -12.14 -3.87
C MET A 94 12.31 -13.33 -3.03
N LEU A 95 13.25 -14.00 -2.34
CA LEU A 95 12.99 -15.16 -1.47
C LEU A 95 12.17 -14.85 -0.19
N SER A 96 11.73 -13.61 -0.01
CA SER A 96 10.98 -13.16 1.17
C SER A 96 9.47 -13.27 0.92
N VAL A 97 8.71 -13.66 1.95
CA VAL A 97 7.24 -13.56 1.95
C VAL A 97 6.73 -12.10 1.91
N ARG A 98 7.64 -11.12 1.96
CA ARG A 98 7.38 -9.69 1.83
C ARG A 98 7.80 -9.18 0.46
N ASN A 99 7.44 -9.92 -0.59
CA ASN A 99 7.77 -9.66 -1.99
C ASN A 99 6.67 -9.01 -2.81
N ALA A 100 5.69 -8.43 -2.13
CA ALA A 100 4.55 -7.81 -2.77
C ALA A 100 4.60 -6.29 -2.60
N PHE A 101 4.23 -5.59 -3.68
CA PHE A 101 4.27 -4.15 -3.82
C PHE A 101 2.90 -3.65 -4.24
N VAL A 102 2.43 -2.55 -3.64
CA VAL A 102 1.27 -1.80 -4.15
C VAL A 102 1.78 -0.78 -5.14
N GLU A 103 1.23 -0.83 -6.35
CA GLU A 103 1.61 0.04 -7.45
C GLU A 103 0.38 0.81 -7.93
N MET A 104 0.51 2.12 -8.11
CA MET A 104 -0.59 3.02 -8.48
C MET A 104 -0.14 4.08 -9.48
N TYR A 105 -1.04 4.41 -10.41
CA TYR A 105 -0.78 5.28 -11.54
C TYR A 105 -1.92 6.27 -11.75
N ARG A 106 -1.64 7.57 -11.70
CA ARG A 106 -2.64 8.64 -11.87
C ARG A 106 -3.07 8.82 -13.33
N GLY A 107 -2.17 8.48 -14.27
CA GLY A 107 -2.39 8.50 -15.71
C GLY A 107 -1.62 9.59 -16.44
N GLY A 108 -1.52 9.48 -17.77
CA GLY A 108 -0.73 10.42 -18.60
C GLY A 108 0.77 10.11 -18.68
N VAL A 109 1.22 9.03 -18.05
CA VAL A 109 2.57 8.48 -18.18
C VAL A 109 2.46 7.18 -18.96
N ASP A 110 3.11 7.12 -20.12
CA ASP A 110 3.26 5.89 -20.89
C ASP A 110 4.28 5.01 -20.18
N ILE A 111 3.79 4.13 -19.32
CA ILE A 111 4.62 3.18 -18.61
C ILE A 111 4.61 1.94 -19.48
N ALA A 112 5.75 1.63 -20.09
CA ALA A 112 5.92 0.39 -20.80
C ALA A 112 5.41 -0.73 -19.89
N THR A 113 4.28 -1.32 -20.26
CA THR A 113 3.71 -2.46 -19.55
C THR A 113 4.67 -3.61 -19.78
N GLY A 114 5.67 -3.75 -18.90
CA GLY A 114 6.53 -4.91 -18.86
C GLY A 114 5.64 -6.13 -18.73
N ALA A 115 5.66 -6.96 -19.78
CA ALA A 115 4.95 -8.23 -19.88
C ALA A 115 5.61 -9.29 -18.99
#